data_AF-A0A854X7J0-F1
#
_entry.id   AF-A0A854X7J0-F1
#
_cell.length_a   1.000
_cell.length_b   1.000
_cell.length_c   1.000
_cell.angle_alpha   90.00
_cell.angle_beta   90.00
_cell.angle_gamma   90.00
#
_symmetry.space_group_name_H-M   'P 1'
#
loop_
_entity.id
_entity.type
_entity.pdbx_description
1 polymer ?
#
loop_
_entity_poly.entity_id
_entity_poly.type
_entity_poly.pdbx_seq_one_letter_code
_entity_poly.pdbx_strand_id
1 'polypeptide(L)'
;MDAVTRRRLITVIATLGWAGLSIQLYLIFLARLSVDASLLGGLVSFFSYFTVLTNTLVATVLTCAVTRRESAAQRWFLQPWVSSGVAVSIAVVGLAYSILLRHLWHPQGWQFIADELLHDVMPLLFLGYWWFCVPKGTLRLWHLPLWLIYPLVYFVYALLRGHLLGAYAYPFIDVAMLGYTQVFINAGGILVGFVLIGLLVIGIDRWQSGRS
;
A
#
# COMPACT_ATOMS: atom_id res chain seq x y z
N MET A 1 17.45 -0.48 -21.52
CA MET A 1 16.95 0.89 -21.23
C MET A 1 18.08 1.69 -20.64
N ASP A 2 18.37 2.87 -21.18
CA ASP A 2 19.42 3.73 -20.62
C ASP A 2 19.04 4.26 -19.21
N ALA A 3 20.03 4.65 -18.43
CA ALA A 3 19.84 5.06 -17.04
C ALA A 3 18.96 6.32 -16.91
N VAL A 4 18.96 7.18 -17.93
CA VAL A 4 18.20 8.44 -17.98
C VAL A 4 16.71 8.15 -18.15
N THR A 5 16.35 7.28 -19.09
CA THR A 5 14.97 6.86 -19.37
C THR A 5 14.40 6.14 -18.15
N ARG A 6 15.17 5.23 -17.53
CA ARG A 6 14.76 4.56 -16.28
C ARG A 6 14.43 5.58 -15.18
N ARG A 7 15.31 6.55 -14.96
CA ARG A 7 15.10 7.58 -13.93
C ARG A 7 13.88 8.46 -14.23
N ARG A 8 13.66 8.81 -15.50
CA ARG A 8 12.47 9.58 -15.92
C ARG A 8 11.18 8.79 -15.65
N LEU A 9 11.13 7.51 -16.01
CA LEU A 9 9.97 6.66 -15.73
C LEU A 9 9.67 6.56 -14.23
N ILE A 10 10.69 6.26 -13.40
CA ILE A 10 10.48 6.19 -11.94
C ILE A 10 10.01 7.53 -11.38
N THR A 11 10.50 8.65 -11.92
CA THR A 11 10.06 9.99 -11.52
C THR A 11 8.57 10.19 -11.84
N VAL A 12 8.14 9.80 -13.05
CA VAL A 12 6.73 9.87 -13.44
C VAL A 12 5.86 9.02 -12.51
N ILE A 13 6.27 7.77 -12.22
CA ILE A 13 5.52 6.89 -11.31
C ILE A 13 5.46 7.50 -9.90
N ALA A 14 6.56 8.07 -9.39
CA ALA A 14 6.56 8.75 -8.09
C ALA A 14 5.59 9.94 -8.07
N THR A 15 5.59 10.76 -9.13
CA THR A 15 4.67 11.91 -9.23
C THR A 15 3.21 11.48 -9.32
N LEU A 16 2.91 10.38 -10.02
CA LEU A 16 1.57 9.81 -10.07
C LEU A 16 1.11 9.34 -8.68
N GLY A 17 1.97 8.65 -7.92
CA GLY A 17 1.67 8.22 -6.57
C GLY A 17 1.35 9.40 -5.64
N TRP A 18 2.18 10.43 -5.65
CA TRP A 18 1.92 11.65 -4.88
C TRP A 18 0.67 12.39 -5.35
N ALA A 19 0.42 12.47 -6.66
CA ALA A 19 -0.78 13.09 -7.19
C ALA A 19 -2.05 12.36 -6.74
N GLY A 20 -2.09 11.03 -6.79
CA GLY A 20 -3.22 10.24 -6.29
C GLY A 20 -3.49 10.47 -4.81
N LEU A 21 -2.44 10.47 -3.98
CA LEU A 21 -2.54 10.75 -2.55
C LEU A 21 -3.05 12.18 -2.29
N SER A 22 -2.54 13.17 -3.03
CA SER A 22 -2.96 14.56 -2.90
C SER A 22 -4.40 14.79 -3.33
N ILE A 23 -4.83 14.19 -4.45
CA ILE A 23 -6.24 14.25 -4.90
C ILE A 23 -7.14 13.63 -3.84
N GLN A 24 -6.81 12.44 -3.35
CA GLN A 24 -7.61 11.77 -2.31
C GLN A 24 -7.70 12.60 -1.03
N LEU A 25 -6.59 13.20 -0.58
CA LEU A 25 -6.58 14.06 0.60
C LEU A 25 -7.42 15.32 0.39
N TYR A 26 -7.29 15.97 -0.77
CA TYR A 26 -8.06 17.14 -1.14
C TYR A 26 -9.57 16.86 -1.13
N LEU A 27 -9.99 15.73 -1.70
CA LEU A 27 -11.39 15.32 -1.73
C LEU A 27 -11.94 15.06 -0.32
N ILE A 28 -11.15 14.46 0.57
CA ILE A 28 -11.54 14.27 1.98
C ILE A 28 -11.70 15.62 2.68
N PHE A 29 -10.79 16.56 2.48
CA PHE A 29 -10.92 17.90 3.07
C PHE A 29 -12.13 18.65 2.54
N LEU A 30 -12.37 18.60 1.22
CA LEU A 30 -13.54 19.22 0.62
C LEU A 30 -14.84 18.65 1.22
N ALA A 31 -14.93 17.33 1.34
CA ALA A 31 -16.08 16.65 1.93
C ALA A 31 -16.27 16.97 3.43
N ARG A 32 -15.19 17.18 4.18
CA ARG A 32 -15.26 17.58 5.60
C ARG A 32 -15.68 19.04 5.75
N LEU A 33 -15.15 19.93 4.93
CA LEU A 33 -15.52 21.35 4.93
C LEU A 33 -16.97 21.56 4.54
N SER A 34 -17.52 20.77 3.61
CA SER A 34 -18.94 20.89 3.21
C SER A 34 -19.94 20.54 4.32
N VAL A 35 -19.47 19.93 5.42
CA VAL A 35 -20.28 19.58 6.60
C VAL A 35 -19.73 20.22 7.88
N ASP A 36 -18.91 21.28 7.75
CA ASP A 36 -18.28 22.02 8.85
C ASP A 36 -17.51 21.12 9.85
N ALA A 37 -16.97 20.01 9.36
CA ALA A 37 -16.20 19.07 10.17
C ALA A 37 -14.71 19.41 10.24
N SER A 38 -14.06 18.95 11.31
CA SER A 38 -12.63 19.19 11.55
C SER A 38 -11.72 18.61 10.45
N LEU A 39 -10.83 19.45 9.91
CA LEU A 39 -9.78 19.06 8.97
C LEU A 39 -8.77 18.09 9.58
N LEU A 40 -8.46 18.23 10.87
CA LEU A 40 -7.63 17.27 11.61
C LEU A 40 -8.28 15.88 11.61
N GLY A 41 -9.60 15.81 11.80
CA GLY A 41 -10.35 14.57 11.65
C GLY A 41 -10.26 13.99 10.23
N GLY A 42 -10.23 14.85 9.21
CA GLY A 42 -9.96 14.47 7.82
C GLY A 42 -8.58 13.83 7.63
N LEU A 43 -7.52 14.43 8.19
CA LEU A 43 -6.16 13.87 8.16
C LEU A 43 -6.09 12.51 8.84
N VAL A 44 -6.64 12.40 10.05
CA VAL A 44 -6.69 11.13 10.78
C VAL A 44 -7.43 10.08 9.95
N SER A 45 -8.58 10.45 9.36
CA SER A 45 -9.34 9.56 8.48
C SER A 45 -8.55 9.12 7.26
N PHE A 46 -7.78 10.01 6.63
CA PHE A 46 -6.95 9.69 5.47
C PHE A 46 -5.87 8.66 5.82
N PHE A 47 -5.12 8.89 6.90
CA PHE A 47 -4.07 7.96 7.36
C PHE A 47 -4.62 6.70 8.05
N SER A 48 -5.94 6.59 8.24
CA SER A 48 -6.56 5.39 8.79
C SER A 48 -6.68 4.25 7.76
N TYR A 49 -6.48 4.51 6.47
CA TYR A 49 -6.60 3.51 5.41
C TYR A 49 -5.27 2.85 5.09
N PHE A 50 -5.24 1.52 5.05
CA PHE A 50 -4.05 0.74 4.67
C PHE A 50 -3.56 1.09 3.25
N THR A 51 -4.50 1.33 2.32
CA THR A 51 -4.21 1.79 0.96
C THR A 51 -3.37 3.06 0.96
N VAL A 52 -3.74 4.05 1.78
CA VAL A 52 -3.07 5.35 1.84
C VAL A 52 -1.66 5.20 2.42
N LEU A 53 -1.54 4.46 3.53
CA LEU A 53 -0.24 4.20 4.15
C LEU A 53 0.70 3.47 3.18
N THR A 54 0.20 2.45 2.50
CA THR A 54 0.99 1.64 1.57
C THR A 54 1.38 2.44 0.31
N ASN A 55 0.46 3.21 -0.27
CA ASN A 55 0.79 4.09 -1.40
C ASN A 55 1.78 5.19 -1.01
N THR A 56 1.73 5.67 0.23
CA THR A 56 2.73 6.62 0.76
C THR A 56 4.11 5.97 0.83
N LEU A 57 4.21 4.71 1.27
CA LEU A 57 5.46 3.95 1.25
C LEU A 57 5.98 3.74 -0.18
N VAL A 58 5.10 3.36 -1.11
CA VAL A 58 5.41 3.23 -2.55
C VAL A 58 5.97 4.53 -3.12
N ALA A 59 5.26 5.65 -2.94
CA ALA A 59 5.69 6.95 -3.42
C ALA A 59 7.03 7.38 -2.80
N THR A 60 7.24 7.07 -1.52
CA THR A 60 8.50 7.33 -0.81
C THR A 60 9.65 6.51 -1.39
N VAL A 61 9.48 5.20 -1.60
CA VAL A 61 10.52 4.34 -2.21
C VAL A 61 10.90 4.84 -3.60
N LEU A 62 9.92 5.17 -4.44
CA LEU A 62 10.16 5.68 -5.78
C LEU A 62 10.86 7.05 -5.76
N THR A 63 10.47 7.92 -4.83
CA THR A 63 11.14 9.22 -4.63
C THR A 63 12.59 9.04 -4.18
N CYS A 64 12.84 8.12 -3.25
CA CYS A 64 14.17 7.72 -2.83
C CYS A 64 14.99 7.18 -4.02
N ALA A 65 14.39 6.43 -4.94
CA ALA A 65 15.09 5.85 -6.09
C ALA A 65 15.57 6.88 -7.12
N VAL A 66 14.95 8.06 -7.20
CA VAL A 66 15.29 9.12 -8.17
C VAL A 66 16.08 10.28 -7.57
N THR A 67 16.09 10.38 -6.23
CA THR A 67 16.76 11.44 -5.47
C THR A 67 18.26 11.18 -5.41
N ARG A 68 19.08 12.22 -5.65
CA ARG A 68 20.56 12.12 -5.60
C ARG A 68 21.15 12.28 -4.20
N ARG A 69 20.35 12.75 -3.24
CA ARG A 69 20.80 13.04 -1.88
C ARG A 69 20.86 11.75 -1.07
N GLU A 70 22.07 11.28 -0.82
CA GLU A 70 22.30 10.13 0.06
C GLU A 70 21.89 10.43 1.51
N SER A 71 20.97 9.63 2.04
CA SER A 71 20.58 9.65 3.44
C SER A 71 20.42 8.23 3.99
N ALA A 72 20.51 8.07 5.32
CA ALA A 72 20.28 6.78 5.95
C ALA A 72 18.90 6.20 5.62
N ALA A 73 17.86 7.06 5.63
CA ALA A 73 16.50 6.68 5.26
C ALA A 73 16.42 6.20 3.81
N GLN A 74 17.02 6.93 2.86
CA GLN A 74 17.04 6.53 1.45
C GLN A 74 17.70 5.16 1.27
N ARG A 75 18.87 4.94 1.88
CA ARG A 75 19.57 3.65 1.80
C ARG A 75 18.70 2.52 2.35
N TRP A 76 17.98 2.76 3.44
CA TRP A 76 17.08 1.78 4.05
C TRP A 76 15.89 1.44 3.15
N PHE A 77 15.16 2.44 2.63
CA PHE A 77 14.02 2.20 1.72
C PHE A 77 14.40 1.46 0.43
N LEU A 78 15.62 1.71 -0.06
CA LEU A 78 16.14 1.06 -1.26
C LEU A 78 16.74 -0.33 -0.98
N GLN A 79 16.79 -0.80 0.27
CA GLN A 79 17.19 -2.18 0.54
C GLN A 79 16.19 -3.14 -0.12
N PRO A 80 16.65 -4.19 -0.81
CA PRO A 80 15.77 -5.11 -1.53
C PRO A 80 14.67 -5.70 -0.66
N TRP A 81 14.96 -6.06 0.60
CA TRP A 81 13.95 -6.62 1.50
C TRP A 81 12.89 -5.60 1.92
N VAL A 82 13.23 -4.31 2.07
CA VAL A 82 12.26 -3.25 2.40
C VAL A 82 11.36 -2.98 1.19
N SER A 83 11.96 -2.72 0.03
CA SER A 83 11.22 -2.49 -1.22
C SER A 83 10.32 -3.70 -1.58
N SER A 84 10.76 -4.93 -1.29
CA SER A 84 9.95 -6.14 -1.49
C SER A 84 8.79 -6.24 -0.50
N GLY A 85 8.98 -5.86 0.77
CA GLY A 85 7.88 -5.79 1.73
C GLY A 85 6.79 -4.80 1.33
N VAL A 86 7.20 -3.63 0.80
CA VAL A 86 6.28 -2.66 0.19
C VAL A 86 5.59 -3.25 -1.04
N ALA A 87 6.30 -4.02 -1.87
CA ALA A 87 5.73 -4.68 -3.06
C ALA A 87 4.65 -5.72 -2.68
N VAL A 88 4.88 -6.51 -1.64
CA VAL A 88 3.90 -7.47 -1.11
C VAL A 88 2.67 -6.72 -0.59
N SER A 89 2.89 -5.64 0.15
CA SER A 89 1.80 -4.86 0.75
C SER A 89 0.93 -4.17 -0.32
N ILE A 90 1.55 -3.58 -1.34
CA ILE A 90 0.80 -2.90 -2.42
C ILE A 90 0.07 -3.91 -3.32
N ALA A 91 0.62 -5.11 -3.52
CA ALA A 91 -0.09 -6.20 -4.19
C ALA A 91 -1.34 -6.63 -3.40
N VAL A 92 -1.23 -6.74 -2.07
CA VAL A 92 -2.39 -7.03 -1.21
C VAL A 92 -3.43 -5.92 -1.30
N VAL A 93 -3.03 -4.64 -1.33
CA VAL A 93 -3.96 -3.52 -1.53
C VAL A 93 -4.77 -3.68 -2.82
N GLY A 94 -4.10 -3.90 -3.96
CA GLY A 94 -4.79 -4.02 -5.25
C GLY A 94 -5.71 -5.26 -5.30
N LEU A 95 -5.24 -6.40 -4.80
CA LEU A 95 -6.03 -7.64 -4.78
C LEU A 95 -7.22 -7.55 -3.81
N ALA A 96 -7.00 -7.06 -2.59
CA ALA A 96 -8.06 -6.89 -1.61
C ALA A 96 -9.11 -5.91 -2.12
N TYR A 97 -8.70 -4.81 -2.75
CA TYR A 97 -9.63 -3.89 -3.38
C TYR A 97 -10.43 -4.57 -4.49
N SER A 98 -9.77 -5.22 -5.45
CA SER A 98 -10.43 -5.82 -6.60
C SER A 98 -11.40 -6.94 -6.22
N ILE A 99 -11.09 -7.73 -5.18
CA ILE A 99 -11.88 -8.89 -4.77
C ILE A 99 -12.96 -8.48 -3.76
N LEU A 100 -12.61 -7.66 -2.76
CA LEU A 100 -13.45 -7.41 -1.59
C LEU A 100 -14.22 -6.09 -1.64
N LEU A 101 -13.74 -5.07 -2.37
CA LEU A 101 -14.25 -3.69 -2.27
C LEU A 101 -14.79 -3.12 -3.58
N ARG A 102 -14.27 -3.54 -4.75
CA ARG A 102 -14.61 -2.97 -6.07
C ARG A 102 -16.11 -3.04 -6.41
N HIS A 103 -16.82 -4.04 -5.89
CA HIS A 103 -18.26 -4.21 -6.10
C HIS A 103 -19.13 -3.42 -5.10
N LEU A 104 -18.52 -2.83 -4.07
CA LEU A 104 -19.22 -2.08 -3.01
C LEU A 104 -19.08 -0.57 -3.18
N TRP A 105 -18.04 -0.11 -3.90
CA TRP A 105 -17.70 1.30 -4.03
C TRP A 105 -17.67 1.70 -5.51
N HIS A 106 -18.53 2.63 -5.89
CA HIS A 106 -18.66 3.12 -7.27
C HIS A 106 -18.43 4.63 -7.32
N PRO A 107 -17.18 5.08 -7.16
CA PRO A 107 -16.85 6.51 -7.17
C PRO A 107 -17.06 7.11 -8.55
N GLN A 108 -17.33 8.41 -8.60
CA GLN A 108 -17.47 9.18 -9.85
C GLN A 108 -16.53 10.39 -9.87
N GLY A 109 -16.27 10.91 -11.06
CA GLY A 109 -15.44 12.10 -11.26
C GLY A 109 -14.02 11.94 -10.70
N TRP A 110 -13.57 12.92 -9.91
CA TRP A 110 -12.22 12.90 -9.32
C TRP A 110 -11.98 11.78 -8.31
N GLN A 111 -13.02 11.30 -7.63
CA GLN A 111 -12.88 10.15 -6.73
C GLN A 111 -12.55 8.87 -7.51
N PHE A 112 -13.15 8.68 -8.70
CA PHE A 112 -12.84 7.54 -9.56
C PHE A 112 -11.37 7.54 -9.99
N ILE A 113 -10.88 8.71 -10.40
CA ILE A 113 -9.47 8.86 -10.80
C ILE A 113 -8.53 8.53 -9.64
N ALA A 114 -8.80 9.05 -8.43
CA ALA A 114 -7.98 8.76 -7.27
C ALA A 114 -8.03 7.28 -6.88
N ASP A 115 -9.22 6.67 -6.95
CA ASP A 115 -9.44 5.28 -6.58
C ASP A 115 -8.72 4.31 -7.50
N GLU A 116 -8.91 4.41 -8.82
CA GLU A 116 -8.19 3.60 -9.83
C GLU A 116 -6.67 3.84 -9.76
N LEU A 117 -6.24 5.09 -9.54
CA LEU A 117 -4.82 5.40 -9.43
C LEU A 117 -4.17 4.70 -8.23
N LEU A 118 -4.83 4.71 -7.07
CA LEU A 118 -4.28 4.16 -5.83
C LEU A 118 -4.47 2.64 -5.69
N HIS A 119 -5.49 2.06 -6.33
CA HIS A 119 -5.83 0.64 -6.19
C HIS A 119 -5.43 -0.23 -7.38
N ASP A 120 -5.19 0.33 -8.57
CA ASP A 120 -4.82 -0.45 -9.76
C ASP A 120 -3.51 0.03 -10.37
N VAL A 121 -3.43 1.32 -10.71
CA VAL A 121 -2.28 1.86 -11.45
C VAL A 121 -1.01 1.81 -10.60
N MET A 122 -1.03 2.35 -9.37
CA MET A 122 0.14 2.36 -8.51
C MET A 122 0.63 0.96 -8.09
N PRO A 123 -0.24 0.01 -7.72
CA PRO A 123 0.17 -1.37 -7.51
C PRO A 123 0.89 -1.98 -8.71
N LEU A 124 0.34 -1.87 -9.92
CA LEU A 124 0.96 -2.43 -11.12
C LEU A 124 2.29 -1.76 -11.46
N LEU A 125 2.34 -0.42 -11.38
CA LEU A 125 3.58 0.32 -11.65
C LEU A 125 4.67 0.02 -10.63
N PHE A 126 4.32 -0.12 -9.34
CA PHE A 126 5.32 -0.44 -8.32
C PHE A 126 5.80 -1.88 -8.41
N LEU A 127 4.94 -2.84 -8.74
CA LEU A 127 5.35 -4.22 -9.02
C LEU A 127 6.27 -4.30 -10.25
N GLY A 128 5.99 -3.50 -11.29
CA GLY A 128 6.89 -3.32 -12.44
C GLY A 128 8.24 -2.73 -12.03
N TYR A 129 8.24 -1.65 -11.24
CA TYR A 129 9.46 -1.08 -10.68
C TYR A 129 10.26 -2.12 -9.87
N TRP A 130 9.59 -2.84 -8.98
CA TRP A 130 10.20 -3.88 -8.18
C TRP A 130 10.84 -4.95 -9.05
N TRP A 131 10.12 -5.41 -10.09
CA TRP A 131 10.60 -6.44 -11.00
C TRP A 131 11.89 -6.02 -11.73
N PHE A 132 11.91 -4.81 -12.31
CA PHE A 132 13.01 -4.38 -13.18
C PHE A 132 14.17 -3.64 -12.48
N CYS A 133 13.92 -3.01 -11.33
CA CYS A 133 14.88 -2.08 -10.72
C CYS A 133 15.46 -2.55 -9.38
N VAL A 134 14.78 -3.43 -8.66
CA VAL A 134 15.25 -3.92 -7.36
C VAL A 134 16.20 -5.10 -7.55
N PRO A 135 17.42 -5.10 -6.96
CA PRO A 135 18.34 -6.23 -7.03
C PRO A 135 17.72 -7.53 -6.53
N LYS A 136 18.00 -8.64 -7.23
CA LYS A 136 17.41 -9.96 -6.97
C LYS A 136 18.41 -10.91 -6.28
N GLY A 137 17.92 -11.95 -5.62
CA GLY A 137 18.73 -13.02 -4.99
C GLY A 137 19.11 -12.76 -3.53
N THR A 138 18.56 -11.70 -2.93
CA THR A 138 18.88 -11.31 -1.55
C THR A 138 17.78 -11.67 -0.56
N LEU A 139 16.60 -12.07 -1.04
CA LEU A 139 15.45 -12.33 -0.18
C LEU A 139 15.52 -13.71 0.48
N ARG A 140 15.28 -13.71 1.79
CA ARG A 140 15.26 -14.89 2.64
C ARG A 140 13.87 -15.05 3.26
N LEU A 141 13.52 -16.28 3.62
CA LEU A 141 12.25 -16.59 4.29
C LEU A 141 12.08 -15.82 5.61
N TRP A 142 13.18 -15.46 6.28
CA TRP A 142 13.15 -14.64 7.50
C TRP A 142 12.64 -13.20 7.29
N HIS A 143 12.62 -12.69 6.05
CA HIS A 143 12.01 -11.38 5.78
C HIS A 143 10.47 -11.43 5.85
N LEU A 144 9.87 -12.59 5.64
CA LEU A 144 8.41 -12.76 5.67
C LEU A 144 7.79 -12.37 7.02
N PRO A 145 8.26 -12.90 8.19
CA PRO A 145 7.73 -12.46 9.48
C PRO A 145 7.96 -10.98 9.75
N LEU A 146 9.06 -10.38 9.24
CA LEU A 146 9.29 -8.93 9.36
C LEU A 146 8.26 -8.12 8.57
N TRP A 147 7.90 -8.58 7.36
CA TRP A 147 6.87 -7.93 6.55
C TRP A 147 5.48 -8.05 7.17
N LEU A 148 5.19 -9.15 7.87
CA LEU A 148 3.91 -9.36 8.57
C LEU A 148 3.69 -8.38 9.73
N ILE A 149 4.75 -7.81 10.31
CA ILE A 149 4.61 -6.81 11.38
C ILE A 149 3.74 -5.63 10.90
N TYR A 150 3.92 -5.18 9.66
CA TYR A 150 3.20 -4.03 9.12
C TYR A 150 1.66 -4.23 9.08
N PRO A 151 1.11 -5.24 8.38
CA PRO A 151 -0.33 -5.47 8.37
C PRO A 151 -0.89 -5.87 9.75
N LEU A 152 -0.11 -6.54 10.61
CA LEU A 152 -0.56 -6.88 11.97
C LEU A 152 -0.71 -5.64 12.85
N VAL A 153 0.27 -4.73 12.84
CA VAL A 153 0.19 -3.45 13.56
C VAL A 153 -0.99 -2.62 13.03
N TYR A 154 -1.17 -2.59 11.71
CA TYR A 154 -2.31 -1.90 11.11
C TYR A 154 -3.65 -2.52 11.56
N PHE A 155 -3.76 -3.84 11.58
CA PHE A 155 -4.98 -4.53 12.01
C PHE A 155 -5.35 -4.21 13.46
N VAL A 156 -4.37 -4.25 14.38
CA VAL A 156 -4.59 -3.86 15.79
C VAL A 156 -5.06 -2.40 15.88
N TYR A 157 -4.41 -1.49 15.15
CA TYR A 157 -4.83 -0.09 15.09
C TYR A 157 -6.26 0.06 14.55
N ALA A 158 -6.61 -0.63 13.46
CA ALA A 158 -7.92 -0.53 12.83
C ALA A 158 -9.05 -1.03 13.75
N LEU A 159 -8.82 -2.12 14.48
CA LEU A 159 -9.76 -2.61 15.50
C LEU A 159 -9.90 -1.65 16.67
N LEU A 160 -8.79 -1.14 17.21
CA LEU A 160 -8.82 -0.20 18.33
C LEU A 160 -9.57 1.08 17.94
N ARG A 161 -9.27 1.64 16.76
CA ARG A 161 -9.97 2.81 16.24
C ARG A 161 -11.46 2.54 16.05
N GLY A 162 -11.81 1.40 15.46
CA GLY A 162 -13.21 1.01 15.25
C GLY A 162 -13.97 0.87 16.57
N HIS A 163 -13.34 0.29 17.59
CA HIS A 163 -13.90 0.18 18.93
C HIS A 163 -14.09 1.55 19.61
N LEU A 164 -13.11 2.45 19.51
CA LEU A 164 -13.16 3.77 20.16
C LEU A 164 -14.11 4.76 19.47
N LEU A 165 -14.19 4.72 18.14
CA LEU A 165 -14.97 5.70 17.34
C LEU A 165 -16.30 5.15 16.84
N GLY A 166 -16.57 3.85 17.04
CA GLY A 166 -17.75 3.17 16.50
C GLY A 166 -17.77 3.09 14.96
N ALA A 167 -16.63 3.32 14.30
CA ALA A 167 -16.54 3.41 12.85
C ALA A 167 -15.30 2.67 12.32
N TYR A 168 -15.56 1.58 11.58
CA TYR A 168 -14.53 0.77 10.94
C TYR A 168 -14.19 1.28 9.54
N ALA A 169 -12.91 1.20 9.18
CA ALA A 169 -12.44 1.64 7.86
C ALA A 169 -12.86 0.69 6.73
N TYR A 170 -13.11 -0.59 7.06
CA TYR A 170 -13.53 -1.58 6.09
C TYR A 170 -14.68 -2.44 6.63
N PRO A 171 -15.65 -2.81 5.77
CA PRO A 171 -16.80 -3.61 6.19
C PRO A 171 -16.39 -5.01 6.66
N PHE A 172 -15.32 -5.59 6.10
CA PHE A 172 -14.85 -6.93 6.46
C PHE A 172 -14.14 -7.00 7.82
N ILE A 173 -13.85 -5.87 8.47
CA ILE A 173 -13.36 -5.81 9.85
C ILE A 173 -14.37 -5.18 10.81
N ASP A 174 -15.61 -4.95 10.36
CA ASP A 174 -16.64 -4.32 11.18
C ASP A 174 -17.13 -5.29 12.25
N VAL A 175 -16.62 -5.14 13.47
CA VAL A 175 -16.99 -5.99 14.61
C VAL A 175 -18.44 -5.75 15.04
N ALA A 176 -18.97 -4.54 14.85
CA ALA A 176 -20.35 -4.23 15.23
C ALA A 176 -21.35 -4.99 14.35
N MET A 177 -21.01 -5.17 13.07
CA MET A 177 -21.85 -5.89 12.10
C MET A 177 -21.57 -7.40 12.07
N LEU A 178 -20.30 -7.82 12.19
CA LEU A 178 -19.88 -9.21 11.93
C LEU A 178 -19.55 -10.00 13.21
N GLY A 179 -19.33 -9.31 14.32
CA GLY A 179 -18.77 -9.91 15.55
C GLY A 179 -17.30 -10.29 15.42
N TYR A 180 -16.65 -10.54 16.56
CA TYR A 180 -15.21 -10.81 16.61
C TYR A 180 -14.81 -12.05 15.81
N THR A 181 -15.57 -13.14 15.91
CA THR A 181 -15.25 -14.42 15.26
C THR A 181 -15.08 -14.25 13.74
N GLN A 182 -16.04 -13.62 13.07
CA GLN A 182 -15.97 -13.43 11.62
C GLN A 182 -14.87 -12.44 11.23
N VAL A 183 -14.65 -11.39 12.01
CA VAL A 183 -13.56 -10.43 11.77
C VAL A 183 -12.19 -11.11 11.83
N PHE A 184 -11.97 -12.02 12.80
CA PHE A 184 -10.72 -12.79 12.87
C PHE A 184 -10.58 -13.79 11.71
N ILE A 185 -11.67 -14.40 11.24
CA ILE A 185 -11.64 -15.26 10.04
C ILE A 185 -11.25 -14.44 8.81
N ASN A 186 -11.88 -13.28 8.59
CA ASN A 186 -11.58 -12.38 7.47
C ASN A 186 -10.13 -11.90 7.53
N ALA A 187 -9.66 -11.46 8.70
CA ALA A 187 -8.28 -11.05 8.91
C ALA A 187 -7.29 -12.19 8.65
N GLY A 188 -7.62 -13.41 9.09
CA GLY A 188 -6.85 -14.61 8.79
C GLY A 188 -6.75 -14.88 7.29
N GLY A 189 -7.83 -14.74 6.54
CA GLY A 189 -7.83 -14.86 5.07
C GLY A 189 -6.91 -13.85 4.38
N ILE A 190 -6.96 -12.57 4.80
CA ILE A 190 -6.07 -11.53 4.30
C ILE A 190 -4.61 -11.84 4.65
N LEU A 191 -4.35 -12.29 5.88
CA LEU A 191 -3.01 -12.65 6.33
C LEU A 191 -2.43 -13.82 5.54
N VAL A 192 -3.24 -14.85 5.25
CA VAL A 192 -2.85 -15.96 4.37
C VAL A 192 -2.53 -15.44 2.96
N GLY A 193 -3.36 -14.57 2.40
CA GLY A 193 -3.10 -13.92 1.12
C GLY A 193 -1.76 -13.16 1.11
N PHE A 194 -1.48 -12.38 2.15
CA PHE A 194 -0.22 -11.67 2.33
C PHE A 194 0.97 -12.64 2.39
N VAL A 195 0.86 -13.72 3.16
CA VAL A 195 1.89 -14.77 3.25
C VAL A 195 2.17 -15.40 1.89
N LEU A 196 1.12 -15.78 1.15
CA LEU A 196 1.25 -16.39 -0.17
C LEU A 196 1.94 -15.46 -1.17
N ILE A 197 1.56 -14.18 -1.19
CA ILE A 197 2.21 -13.16 -2.05
C ILE A 197 3.66 -12.94 -1.61
N GLY A 198 3.93 -12.89 -0.31
CA GLY A 198 5.29 -12.77 0.22
C GLY A 198 6.18 -13.94 -0.19
N LEU A 199 5.67 -15.18 -0.09
CA LEU A 199 6.36 -16.37 -0.55
C LEU A 199 6.59 -16.35 -2.07
N LEU A 200 5.60 -15.91 -2.85
CA LEU A 200 5.72 -15.74 -4.29
C LEU A 200 6.83 -14.74 -4.66
N VAL A 201 6.87 -13.58 -4.00
CA VAL A 201 7.90 -12.56 -4.20
C VAL A 201 9.30 -13.10 -3.86
N ILE A 202 9.45 -13.85 -2.77
CA ILE A 202 10.71 -14.52 -2.41
C ILE A 202 11.08 -15.59 -3.44
N GLY A 203 10.12 -16.36 -3.94
CA GLY A 203 10.33 -17.36 -4.97
C GLY A 203 10.81 -16.75 -6.29
N ILE A 204 10.16 -15.67 -6.73
CA ILE A 204 10.54 -14.90 -7.92
C ILE A 204 11.95 -14.32 -7.77
N ASP A 205 12.26 -13.75 -6.60
CA ASP A 205 13.59 -13.19 -6.30
C ASP A 205 14.70 -14.23 -6.48
N ARG A 206 14.51 -15.42 -5.93
CA ARG A 206 15.46 -16.54 -6.05
C ARG A 206 15.56 -17.06 -7.48
N TRP A 207 14.43 -17.18 -8.18
CA TRP A 207 14.40 -17.66 -9.56
C TRP A 207 15.17 -16.73 -10.51
N GLN A 208 15.01 -15.41 -10.37
CA GLN A 208 15.75 -14.45 -11.20
C GLN A 208 17.24 -14.42 -10.89
N SER A 209 17.62 -14.63 -9.61
CA SER A 209 19.02 -14.74 -9.22
C SER A 209 19.75 -15.91 -9.88
N GLY A 210 19.05 -17.01 -10.17
CA GLY A 210 19.66 -18.16 -10.84
C GLY A 210 19.85 -17.97 -12.36
N ARG A 211 19.34 -16.88 -12.93
CA ARG A 211 19.42 -16.57 -14.38
C ARG A 211 20.41 -15.46 -14.72
N SER A 212 20.98 -14.80 -13.71
CA SER A 212 21.99 -13.74 -13.84
C SER A 212 23.37 -14.28 -13.52
#